data_AF-A0A2A4JQ41-F1
#
_entry.id   AF-A0A2A4JQ41-F1
#
_cell.length_a   1.000
_cell.length_b   1.000
_cell.length_c   1.000
_cell.angle_alpha   90.00
_cell.angle_beta   90.00
_cell.angle_gamma   90.00
#
_symmetry.space_group_name_H-M   'P 1'
#
loop_
_entity.id
_entity.type
_entity.pdbx_description
1 polymer ?
#
loop_
_entity_poly.entity_id
_entity_poly.type
_entity_poly.pdbx_seq_one_letter_code
_entity_poly.pdbx_strand_id
1 'polypeptide(L)'
;MAPKKGKGKKDDEKGGVFNEVERKLMELELADCNRKLGNLRSAVERYEERIEELQKAYNKLDEDRTDIITYLKRMLTVKTDENSELKERVKGLEEVREIENARFKETTHQLEKEFLFMKTELTSENKLLAGKLNMLEEFKAVRTDLMEKFENQEIEFKEQEMKYKRTIYNTEKKFVISKDSLKKEMESKLLQLAMDFQDVTEMRVAASTHRVIRENIAIKNEMENMLVTQARLAEQNENLKENMRAARVSRELAEEERDTAINRSILQLKLIERLTAEFESMKKDKALNERRAYDYESLHGKINRLTKENDNFSFQIRVLEQNLHARISDQNKTVVEMVKVSNERNKLKNILKEAACAIQAGLKMDKWGSHDTNEVMNKQVMLKQLLEIVLQYRDFDDKESVCTISSFSSIYDKGDLGITPKIPAVTVATTSVPRISKESVRKYEAKELTESLSNTIVQSSMDTVPSMKVLPPSLQKESVVHDSIESFVTSMQSEEVEEEENILEGDIEKQLEASKFELQKSLMKDLMLSQVPIVQSHMSIDMQSKSQIKHKLAADAVKGSDGKDIEIEEPVKEKIEVDNVDGGLVSDEDGYKQDDNDDKDNDHTDDVNVDGIDGEGISRNSSDIGSGSSKEQGD
;
A
#
# COMPACT_ATOMS: atom_id res chain seq x y z
N MET A 1 38.53 0.85 -96.47
CA MET A 1 39.06 1.06 -97.84
C MET A 1 40.58 0.90 -97.80
N ALA A 2 41.19 0.30 -98.82
CA ALA A 2 42.65 0.31 -99.04
C ALA A 2 43.00 1.37 -100.11
N PRO A 3 44.29 1.69 -100.38
CA PRO A 3 45.09 0.88 -101.31
C PRO A 3 46.62 0.76 -101.04
N LYS A 4 47.27 -0.09 -101.85
CA LYS A 4 48.72 -0.44 -101.93
C LYS A 4 49.56 0.67 -102.61
N LYS A 5 50.87 0.87 -102.36
CA LYS A 5 52.09 0.20 -102.95
C LYS A 5 53.37 0.96 -102.45
N GLY A 6 54.63 0.48 -102.56
CA GLY A 6 55.14 -0.86 -102.89
C GLY A 6 56.33 -0.93 -103.90
N LYS A 7 57.60 -0.85 -103.43
CA LYS A 7 58.92 -1.28 -104.03
C LYS A 7 60.11 -0.51 -103.38
N GLY A 8 61.33 -1.09 -103.35
CA GLY A 8 62.56 -0.47 -102.84
C GLY A 8 63.81 -0.78 -103.69
N LYS A 9 65.02 -0.56 -103.16
CA LYS A 9 66.31 -0.98 -103.78
C LYS A 9 67.46 -1.07 -102.76
N LYS A 10 68.42 -1.98 -103.01
CA LYS A 10 69.76 -2.05 -102.39
C LYS A 10 70.77 -1.29 -103.28
N ASP A 11 71.96 -1.01 -102.72
CA ASP A 11 73.32 -0.81 -103.31
C ASP A 11 74.09 0.16 -102.39
N ASP A 12 75.43 0.13 -102.18
CA ASP A 12 76.44 -0.94 -102.19
C ASP A 12 77.70 -0.38 -101.46
N GLU A 13 78.51 -1.19 -100.77
CA GLU A 13 79.65 -0.69 -99.97
C GLU A 13 80.92 -0.40 -100.80
N LYS A 14 81.63 0.70 -100.51
CA LYS A 14 83.03 0.92 -100.95
C LYS A 14 83.86 1.67 -99.92
N GLY A 15 84.89 1.01 -99.39
CA GLY A 15 85.96 1.66 -98.59
C GLY A 15 87.08 2.20 -99.48
N GLY A 16 87.69 3.31 -99.06
CA GLY A 16 88.81 3.98 -99.75
C GLY A 16 89.83 4.54 -98.76
N VAL A 17 91.09 4.65 -99.19
CA VAL A 17 92.24 5.04 -98.35
C VAL A 17 92.30 6.56 -98.18
N PHE A 18 92.27 7.04 -96.93
CA PHE A 18 92.24 8.46 -96.59
C PHE A 18 93.60 9.17 -96.70
N ASN A 19 93.56 10.38 -97.27
CA ASN A 19 94.73 11.26 -97.45
C ASN A 19 95.13 11.92 -96.11
N GLU A 20 96.38 12.34 -95.90
CA GLU A 20 96.86 12.71 -94.55
C GLU A 20 96.18 13.98 -93.96
N VAL A 21 95.80 14.94 -94.81
CA VAL A 21 95.00 16.11 -94.41
C VAL A 21 93.57 15.70 -94.04
N GLU A 22 93.00 14.75 -94.79
CA GLU A 22 91.66 14.22 -94.59
C GLU A 22 91.59 13.39 -93.29
N ARG A 23 92.65 12.62 -93.00
CA ARG A 23 92.86 11.95 -91.71
C ARG A 23 92.87 12.95 -90.56
N LYS A 24 93.61 14.07 -90.67
CA LYS A 24 93.65 15.12 -89.63
C LYS A 24 92.33 15.84 -89.45
N LEU A 25 91.56 16.04 -90.53
CA LEU A 25 90.20 16.57 -90.46
C LEU A 25 89.28 15.59 -89.69
N MET A 26 89.34 14.30 -90.03
CA MET A 26 88.58 13.26 -89.33
C MET A 26 89.02 13.07 -87.87
N GLU A 27 90.30 13.22 -87.55
CA GLU A 27 90.81 13.22 -86.17
C GLU A 27 90.25 14.42 -85.38
N LEU A 28 90.14 15.60 -86.00
CA LEU A 28 89.52 16.78 -85.38
C LEU A 28 88.01 16.61 -85.20
N GLU A 29 87.30 16.09 -86.20
CA GLU A 29 85.87 15.78 -86.11
C GLU A 29 85.58 14.69 -85.05
N LEU A 30 86.46 13.68 -84.93
CA LEU A 30 86.42 12.68 -83.87
C LEU A 30 86.69 13.31 -82.50
N ALA A 31 87.65 14.24 -82.38
CA ALA A 31 87.91 14.95 -81.13
C ALA A 31 86.71 15.81 -80.70
N ASP A 32 86.09 16.55 -81.61
CA ASP A 32 84.89 17.35 -81.33
C ASP A 32 83.66 16.48 -81.05
N CYS A 33 83.49 15.36 -81.75
CA CYS A 33 82.45 14.37 -81.45
C CYS A 33 82.68 13.75 -80.06
N ASN A 34 83.91 13.36 -79.72
CA ASN A 34 84.26 12.84 -78.40
C ASN A 34 84.05 13.88 -77.29
N ARG A 35 84.34 15.17 -77.55
CA ARG A 35 84.07 16.27 -76.62
C ARG A 35 82.57 16.50 -76.41
N LYS A 36 81.77 16.49 -77.48
CA LYS A 36 80.30 16.55 -77.40
C LYS A 36 79.74 15.34 -76.65
N LEU A 37 80.26 14.15 -76.90
CA LEU A 37 79.86 12.91 -76.24
C LEU A 37 80.26 12.88 -74.76
N GLY A 38 81.43 13.44 -74.41
CA GLY A 38 81.84 13.68 -73.02
C GLY A 38 80.92 14.66 -72.30
N ASN A 39 80.61 15.81 -72.92
CA ASN A 39 79.66 16.78 -72.38
C ASN A 39 78.26 16.17 -72.18
N LEU A 40 77.78 15.37 -73.14
CA LEU A 40 76.49 14.67 -73.03
C LEU A 40 76.51 13.62 -71.91
N ARG A 41 77.59 12.84 -71.76
CA ARG A 41 77.75 11.90 -70.63
C ARG A 41 77.72 12.65 -69.29
N SER A 42 78.47 13.73 -69.14
CA SER A 42 78.46 14.55 -67.91
C SER A 42 77.12 15.23 -67.65
N ALA A 43 76.33 15.51 -68.69
CA ALA A 43 74.97 16.03 -68.53
C ALA A 43 74.00 14.91 -68.08
N VAL A 44 74.11 13.71 -68.65
CA VAL A 44 73.34 12.52 -68.25
C VAL A 44 73.64 12.16 -66.79
N GLU A 45 74.92 12.08 -66.40
CA GLU A 45 75.36 11.82 -65.02
C GLU A 45 74.73 12.82 -64.03
N ARG A 46 74.76 14.13 -64.33
CA ARG A 46 74.09 15.16 -63.52
C ARG A 46 72.56 15.03 -63.49
N TYR A 47 71.94 14.56 -64.58
CA TYR A 47 70.50 14.30 -64.58
C TYR A 47 70.15 13.05 -63.78
N GLU A 48 70.98 12.00 -63.80
CA GLU A 48 70.85 10.80 -62.99
C GLU A 48 70.99 11.12 -61.49
N GLU A 49 72.05 11.85 -61.11
CA GLU A 49 72.22 12.41 -59.75
C GLU A 49 70.98 13.20 -59.33
N ARG A 50 70.50 14.11 -60.18
CA ARG A 50 69.35 14.96 -59.86
C ARG A 50 68.02 14.17 -59.76
N ILE A 51 67.85 13.12 -60.55
CA ILE A 51 66.71 12.20 -60.43
C ILE A 51 66.80 11.43 -59.10
N GLU A 52 67.98 10.95 -58.72
CA GLU A 52 68.18 10.25 -57.44
C GLU A 52 67.92 11.17 -56.24
N GLU A 53 68.40 12.42 -56.28
CA GLU A 53 68.08 13.47 -55.29
C GLU A 53 66.58 13.72 -55.18
N LEU A 54 65.89 13.90 -56.31
CA LEU A 54 64.45 14.16 -56.35
C LEU A 54 63.66 12.96 -55.82
N GLN A 55 64.10 11.73 -56.12
CA GLN A 55 63.46 10.52 -55.63
C GLN A 55 63.70 10.30 -54.12
N LYS A 56 64.90 10.61 -53.61
CA LYS A 56 65.16 10.67 -52.17
C LYS A 56 64.31 11.73 -51.46
N ALA A 57 64.14 12.91 -52.06
CA ALA A 57 63.29 13.97 -51.53
C ALA A 57 61.80 13.60 -51.56
N TYR A 58 61.33 12.91 -52.61
CA TYR A 58 59.98 12.41 -52.72
C TYR A 58 59.68 11.34 -51.67
N ASN A 59 60.57 10.35 -51.50
CA ASN A 59 60.41 9.30 -50.50
C ASN A 59 60.33 9.88 -49.07
N LYS A 60 61.22 10.82 -48.72
CA LYS A 60 61.16 11.52 -47.43
C LYS A 60 59.85 12.27 -47.22
N LEU A 61 59.35 12.96 -48.25
CA LEU A 61 58.07 13.66 -48.17
C LEU A 61 56.89 12.68 -48.01
N ASP A 62 56.97 11.48 -48.57
CA ASP A 62 55.96 10.44 -48.39
C ASP A 62 56.03 9.81 -46.99
N GLU A 63 57.23 9.52 -46.48
CA GLU A 63 57.50 9.14 -45.09
C GLU A 63 56.93 10.17 -44.10
N ASP A 64 57.31 11.45 -44.22
CA ASP A 64 56.81 12.57 -43.40
C ASP A 64 55.27 12.67 -43.45
N ARG A 65 54.66 12.47 -44.64
CA ARG A 65 53.20 12.44 -44.79
C ARG A 65 52.57 11.26 -44.07
N THR A 66 53.15 10.06 -44.17
CA THR A 66 52.63 8.89 -43.46
C THR A 66 52.73 9.04 -41.94
N ASP A 67 53.80 9.65 -41.43
CA ASP A 67 53.97 9.96 -40.01
C ASP A 67 52.95 11.00 -39.53
N ILE A 68 52.74 12.09 -40.28
CA ILE A 68 51.69 13.07 -39.97
C ILE A 68 50.30 12.42 -40.00
N ILE A 69 49.99 11.59 -40.99
CA ILE A 69 48.70 10.90 -41.11
C ILE A 69 48.49 9.91 -39.95
N THR A 70 49.51 9.14 -39.56
CA THR A 70 49.39 8.20 -38.44
C THR A 70 49.27 8.90 -37.10
N TYR A 71 50.03 9.99 -36.87
CA TYR A 71 49.88 10.86 -35.71
C TYR A 71 48.48 11.46 -35.61
N LEU A 72 47.96 12.06 -36.69
CA LEU A 72 46.62 12.65 -36.71
C LEU A 72 45.52 11.60 -36.52
N LYS A 73 45.65 10.40 -37.11
CA LYS A 73 44.72 9.28 -36.86
C LYS A 73 44.75 8.83 -35.38
N ARG A 74 45.94 8.76 -34.78
CA ARG A 74 46.10 8.40 -33.36
C ARG A 74 45.52 9.46 -32.43
N MET A 75 45.73 10.74 -32.74
CA MET A 75 45.15 11.84 -31.98
C MET A 75 43.62 11.87 -32.12
N LEU A 76 43.09 11.63 -33.34
CA LEU A 76 41.66 11.57 -33.61
C LEU A 76 40.98 10.41 -32.87
N THR A 77 41.60 9.22 -32.83
CA THR A 77 41.08 8.07 -32.05
C THR A 77 41.07 8.39 -30.56
N VAL A 78 42.19 8.82 -29.98
CA VAL A 78 42.25 9.24 -28.56
C VAL A 78 41.20 10.29 -28.21
N LYS A 79 41.01 11.32 -29.06
CA LYS A 79 39.97 12.34 -28.84
C LYS A 79 38.54 11.86 -29.09
N THR A 80 38.35 10.80 -29.87
CA THR A 80 37.04 10.14 -30.05
C THR A 80 36.71 9.29 -28.82
N ASP A 81 37.68 8.55 -28.31
CA ASP A 81 37.56 7.70 -27.11
C ASP A 81 37.29 8.57 -25.87
N GLU A 82 38.05 9.65 -25.67
CA GLU A 82 37.84 10.65 -24.60
C GLU A 82 36.44 11.29 -24.69
N ASN A 83 35.96 11.58 -25.91
CA ASN A 83 34.60 12.11 -26.11
C ASN A 83 33.52 11.06 -25.79
N SER A 84 33.79 9.78 -26.04
CA SER A 84 32.91 8.67 -25.67
C SER A 84 32.85 8.47 -24.16
N GLU A 85 33.99 8.47 -23.47
CA GLU A 85 34.07 8.38 -22.00
C GLU A 85 33.35 9.56 -21.33
N LEU A 86 33.57 10.79 -21.81
CA LEU A 86 32.88 11.97 -21.30
C LEU A 86 31.36 11.90 -21.52
N LYS A 87 30.89 11.36 -22.65
CA LYS A 87 29.45 11.13 -22.89
C LYS A 87 28.86 10.08 -21.95
N GLU A 88 29.56 8.97 -21.73
CA GLU A 88 29.13 7.94 -20.78
C GLU A 88 29.08 8.49 -19.35
N ARG A 89 30.08 9.28 -18.96
CA ARG A 89 30.11 9.97 -17.66
C ARG A 89 28.97 10.98 -17.49
N VAL A 90 28.67 11.78 -18.52
CA VAL A 90 27.53 12.71 -18.51
C VAL A 90 26.22 11.94 -18.37
N LYS A 91 26.02 10.87 -19.15
CA LYS A 91 24.83 10.01 -19.06
C LYS A 91 24.67 9.38 -17.68
N GLY A 92 25.76 8.89 -17.07
CA GLY A 92 25.73 8.37 -15.71
C GLY A 92 25.38 9.43 -14.65
N LEU A 93 25.83 10.67 -14.82
CA LEU A 93 25.44 11.79 -13.96
C LEU A 93 23.97 12.20 -14.16
N GLU A 94 23.46 12.14 -15.39
CA GLU A 94 22.05 12.35 -15.69
C GLU A 94 21.16 11.27 -15.05
N GLU A 95 21.53 9.98 -15.18
CA GLU A 95 20.84 8.86 -14.54
C GLU A 95 20.82 8.98 -12.99
N VAL A 96 21.96 9.33 -12.37
CA VAL A 96 22.01 9.60 -10.92
C VAL A 96 21.11 10.77 -10.53
N ARG A 97 21.16 11.88 -11.28
CA ARG A 97 20.30 13.05 -11.04
C ARG A 97 18.82 12.72 -11.19
N GLU A 98 18.44 11.88 -12.14
CA GLU A 98 17.06 11.42 -12.31
C GLU A 98 16.60 10.56 -11.13
N ILE A 99 17.45 9.63 -10.65
CA ILE A 99 17.19 8.80 -9.47
C ILE A 99 17.05 9.66 -8.20
N GLU A 100 17.94 10.63 -7.99
CA GLU A 100 17.86 11.57 -6.87
C GLU A 100 16.58 12.41 -6.94
N ASN A 101 16.26 12.99 -8.10
CA ASN A 101 15.06 13.80 -8.31
C ASN A 101 13.76 12.97 -8.13
N ALA A 102 13.76 11.70 -8.54
CA ALA A 102 12.66 10.77 -8.27
C ALA A 102 12.49 10.51 -6.77
N ARG A 103 13.58 10.23 -6.05
CA ARG A 103 13.57 10.06 -4.59
C ARG A 103 13.12 11.33 -3.86
N PHE A 104 13.60 12.50 -4.25
CA PHE A 104 13.17 13.76 -3.66
C PHE A 104 11.66 13.98 -3.86
N LYS A 105 11.13 13.74 -5.07
CA LYS A 105 9.68 13.81 -5.32
C LYS A 105 8.88 12.82 -4.49
N GLU A 106 9.37 11.59 -4.34
CA GLU A 106 8.75 10.57 -3.48
C GLU A 106 8.73 11.02 -2.01
N THR A 107 9.85 11.53 -1.48
CA THR A 107 9.91 12.05 -0.10
C THR A 107 9.02 13.28 0.11
N THR A 108 8.95 14.20 -0.85
CA THR A 108 8.05 15.37 -0.78
C THR A 108 6.60 14.91 -0.80
N HIS A 109 6.22 13.99 -1.68
CA HIS A 109 4.86 13.49 -1.76
C HIS A 109 4.44 12.71 -0.49
N GLN A 110 5.37 11.96 0.11
CA GLN A 110 5.14 11.30 1.39
C GLN A 110 4.96 12.31 2.53
N LEU A 111 5.79 13.37 2.60
CA LEU A 111 5.62 14.47 3.56
C LEU A 111 4.29 15.23 3.37
N GLU A 112 3.91 15.51 2.12
CA GLU A 112 2.62 16.14 1.80
C GLU A 112 1.45 15.26 2.27
N LYS A 113 1.54 13.95 2.07
CA LYS A 113 0.53 12.98 2.51
C LYS A 113 0.45 12.88 4.03
N GLU A 114 1.58 12.83 4.73
CA GLU A 114 1.66 12.83 6.19
C GLU A 114 1.12 14.15 6.78
N PHE A 115 1.47 15.29 6.19
CA PHE A 115 0.92 16.58 6.56
C PHE A 115 -0.60 16.66 6.34
N LEU A 116 -1.11 16.17 5.21
CA LEU A 116 -2.55 16.11 4.94
C LEU A 116 -3.26 15.18 5.92
N PHE A 117 -2.69 14.01 6.23
CA PHE A 117 -3.24 13.08 7.22
C PHE A 117 -3.32 13.73 8.61
N MET A 118 -2.21 14.24 9.13
CA MET A 118 -2.16 14.93 10.43
C MET A 118 -3.08 16.16 10.47
N LYS A 119 -3.18 16.92 9.36
CA LYS A 119 -4.14 18.02 9.25
C LYS A 119 -5.58 17.53 9.33
N THR A 120 -5.94 16.43 8.67
CA THR A 120 -7.30 15.86 8.76
C THR A 120 -7.61 15.31 10.15
N GLU A 121 -6.65 14.68 10.80
CA GLU A 121 -6.74 14.17 12.17
C GLU A 121 -6.98 15.31 13.17
N LEU A 122 -6.10 16.31 13.21
CA LEU A 122 -6.25 17.52 14.06
C LEU A 122 -7.51 18.32 13.74
N THR A 123 -7.97 18.32 12.48
CA THR A 123 -9.26 18.94 12.11
C THR A 123 -10.44 18.14 12.64
N SER A 124 -10.35 16.80 12.66
CA SER A 124 -11.39 15.93 13.22
C SER A 124 -11.44 16.04 14.75
N GLU A 125 -10.28 16.13 15.40
CA GLU A 125 -10.16 16.36 16.84
C GLU A 125 -10.74 17.73 17.23
N ASN A 126 -10.38 18.81 16.52
CA ASN A 126 -10.98 20.13 16.76
C ASN A 126 -12.51 20.12 16.60
N LYS A 127 -13.05 19.40 15.61
CA LYS A 127 -14.51 19.24 15.46
C LYS A 127 -15.14 18.47 16.61
N LEU A 128 -14.48 17.42 17.10
CA LEU A 128 -14.93 16.65 18.26
C LEU A 128 -14.89 17.49 19.55
N LEU A 129 -13.82 18.26 19.76
CA LEU A 129 -13.68 19.18 20.89
C LEU A 129 -14.70 20.32 20.83
N ALA A 130 -14.95 20.91 19.66
CA ALA A 130 -16.02 21.88 19.47
C ALA A 130 -17.41 21.29 19.77
N GLY A 131 -17.67 20.04 19.35
CA GLY A 131 -18.90 19.32 19.73
C GLY A 131 -19.03 19.09 21.24
N LYS A 132 -17.94 18.69 21.91
CA LYS A 132 -17.89 18.56 23.38
C LYS A 132 -18.12 19.91 24.09
N LEU A 133 -17.55 20.99 23.56
CA LEU A 133 -17.73 22.35 24.10
C LEU A 133 -19.19 22.80 23.97
N ASN A 134 -19.82 22.59 22.80
CA ASN A 134 -21.22 22.91 22.59
C ASN A 134 -22.13 22.14 23.56
N MET A 135 -21.93 20.83 23.74
CA MET A 135 -22.67 20.06 24.75
C MET A 135 -22.45 20.56 26.19
N LEU A 136 -21.26 21.06 26.51
CA LEU A 136 -20.96 21.66 27.82
C LEU A 136 -21.65 23.02 28.00
N GLU A 137 -21.77 23.81 26.93
CA GLU A 137 -22.49 25.08 26.91
C GLU A 137 -24.01 24.86 27.01
N GLU A 138 -24.56 23.90 26.29
CA GLU A 138 -25.95 23.44 26.44
C GLU A 138 -26.24 22.97 27.87
N PHE A 139 -25.36 22.15 28.47
CA PHE A 139 -25.49 21.74 29.86
C PHE A 139 -25.46 22.92 30.84
N LYS A 140 -24.56 23.90 30.62
CA LYS A 140 -24.53 25.13 31.43
C LYS A 140 -25.81 25.95 31.27
N ALA A 141 -26.36 26.06 30.06
CA ALA A 141 -27.60 26.76 29.78
C ALA A 141 -28.79 26.09 30.50
N VAL A 142 -28.96 24.77 30.33
CA VAL A 142 -30.00 23.97 31.00
C VAL A 142 -29.87 24.07 32.53
N ARG A 143 -28.66 23.99 33.08
CA ARG A 143 -28.42 24.17 34.52
C ARG A 143 -28.84 25.56 35.01
N THR A 144 -28.62 26.59 34.20
CA THR A 144 -28.94 27.98 34.56
C THR A 144 -30.45 28.22 34.52
N ASP A 145 -31.13 27.76 33.46
CA ASP A 145 -32.59 27.76 33.34
C ASP A 145 -33.26 26.95 34.47
N LEU A 146 -32.69 25.81 34.86
CA LEU A 146 -33.18 25.03 36.00
C LEU A 146 -32.99 25.79 37.33
N MET A 147 -31.86 26.47 37.52
CA MET A 147 -31.60 27.27 38.73
C MET A 147 -32.56 28.47 38.83
N GLU A 148 -32.82 29.16 37.72
CA GLU A 148 -33.81 30.24 37.62
C GLU A 148 -35.22 29.74 37.93
N LYS A 149 -35.60 28.55 37.43
CA LYS A 149 -36.88 27.90 37.78
C LYS A 149 -36.98 27.58 39.26
N PHE A 150 -35.91 27.10 39.90
CA PHE A 150 -35.87 26.87 41.34
C PHE A 150 -36.02 28.17 42.14
N GLU A 151 -35.32 29.24 41.75
CA GLU A 151 -35.42 30.54 42.43
C GLU A 151 -36.82 31.14 42.30
N ASN A 152 -37.43 31.07 41.11
CA ASN A 152 -38.81 31.47 40.87
C ASN A 152 -39.81 30.65 41.73
N GLN A 153 -39.65 29.32 41.81
CA GLN A 153 -40.47 28.48 42.68
C GLN A 153 -40.30 28.83 44.17
N GLU A 154 -39.08 29.14 44.62
CA GLU A 154 -38.84 29.54 46.01
C GLU A 154 -39.50 30.90 46.33
N ILE A 155 -39.49 31.84 45.39
CA ILE A 155 -40.22 33.11 45.48
C ILE A 155 -41.74 32.87 45.54
N GLU A 156 -42.28 32.03 44.66
CA GLU A 156 -43.70 31.65 44.69
C GLU A 156 -44.11 30.98 46.00
N PHE A 157 -43.30 30.05 46.53
CA PHE A 157 -43.54 29.42 47.83
C PHE A 157 -43.58 30.44 48.97
N LYS A 158 -42.65 31.39 49.01
CA LYS A 158 -42.65 32.48 50.01
C LYS A 158 -43.88 33.37 49.88
N GLU A 159 -44.31 33.68 48.66
CA GLU A 159 -45.52 34.48 48.42
C GLU A 159 -46.79 33.72 48.78
N GLN A 160 -46.88 32.42 48.47
CA GLN A 160 -47.97 31.53 48.89
C GLN A 160 -48.03 31.43 50.41
N GLU A 161 -46.91 31.22 51.10
CA GLU A 161 -46.86 31.16 52.57
C GLU A 161 -47.37 32.47 53.19
N MET A 162 -47.00 33.64 52.64
CA MET A 162 -47.52 34.94 53.03
C MET A 162 -49.03 35.09 52.74
N LYS A 163 -49.52 34.61 51.59
CA LYS A 163 -50.95 34.58 51.24
C LYS A 163 -51.73 33.67 52.20
N TYR A 164 -51.19 32.51 52.59
CA TYR A 164 -51.79 31.61 53.58
C TYR A 164 -51.81 32.23 54.97
N LYS A 165 -50.71 32.81 55.47
CA LYS A 165 -50.66 33.54 56.75
C LYS A 165 -51.70 34.66 56.80
N ARG A 166 -51.82 35.45 55.72
CA ARG A 166 -52.85 36.50 55.58
C ARG A 166 -54.28 35.93 55.55
N THR A 167 -54.47 34.78 54.90
CA THR A 167 -55.77 34.10 54.81
C THR A 167 -56.19 33.55 56.17
N ILE A 168 -55.29 32.88 56.90
CA ILE A 168 -55.51 32.40 58.27
C ILE A 168 -55.91 33.57 59.16
N TYR A 169 -55.13 34.66 59.19
CA TYR A 169 -55.46 35.86 59.97
C TYR A 169 -56.83 36.46 59.60
N ASN A 170 -57.17 36.53 58.31
CA ASN A 170 -58.48 37.02 57.86
C ASN A 170 -59.63 36.07 58.24
N THR A 171 -59.43 34.76 58.16
CA THR A 171 -60.44 33.77 58.57
C THR A 171 -60.61 33.73 60.08
N GLU A 172 -59.54 33.83 60.86
CA GLU A 172 -59.56 33.94 62.31
C GLU A 172 -60.26 35.23 62.75
N LYS A 173 -59.91 36.38 62.15
CA LYS A 173 -60.60 37.66 62.37
C LYS A 173 -62.10 37.55 62.05
N LYS A 174 -62.47 36.98 60.90
CA LYS A 174 -63.88 36.74 60.53
C LYS A 174 -64.55 35.79 61.54
N PHE A 175 -63.89 34.72 61.95
CA PHE A 175 -64.42 33.76 62.92
C PHE A 175 -64.63 34.39 64.29
N VAL A 176 -63.73 35.24 64.77
CA VAL A 176 -63.90 36.01 66.01
C VAL A 176 -65.10 36.96 65.90
N ILE A 177 -65.21 37.72 64.81
CA ILE A 177 -66.36 38.62 64.57
C ILE A 177 -67.66 37.82 64.48
N SER A 178 -67.69 36.72 63.73
CA SER A 178 -68.86 35.85 63.60
C SER A 178 -69.21 35.14 64.92
N LYS A 179 -68.23 34.79 65.76
CA LYS A 179 -68.46 34.21 67.09
C LYS A 179 -69.12 35.23 68.02
N ASP A 180 -68.67 36.48 68.00
CA ASP A 180 -69.27 37.54 68.81
C ASP A 180 -70.63 38.00 68.25
N SER A 181 -70.81 37.99 66.92
CA SER A 181 -72.12 38.16 66.28
C SER A 181 -73.08 37.03 66.65
N LEU A 182 -72.63 35.77 66.59
CA LEU A 182 -73.41 34.59 66.96
C LEU A 182 -73.74 34.57 68.46
N LYS A 183 -72.86 35.07 69.34
CA LYS A 183 -73.19 35.26 70.75
C LYS A 183 -74.33 36.26 70.93
N LYS A 184 -74.25 37.44 70.31
CA LYS A 184 -75.33 38.44 70.33
C LYS A 184 -76.62 37.90 69.73
N GLU A 185 -76.52 37.16 68.62
CA GLU A 185 -77.67 36.51 67.98
C GLU A 185 -78.23 35.37 68.83
N MET A 186 -77.40 34.61 69.54
CA MET A 186 -77.82 33.55 70.47
C MET A 186 -78.43 34.12 71.74
N GLU A 187 -77.94 35.25 72.26
CA GLU A 187 -78.58 36.01 73.35
C GLU A 187 -79.96 36.51 72.89
N SER A 188 -80.04 37.11 71.70
CA SER A 188 -81.29 37.54 71.06
C SER A 188 -82.24 36.37 70.78
N LYS A 189 -81.73 35.24 70.32
CA LYS A 189 -82.50 34.01 70.05
C LYS A 189 -82.80 33.20 71.30
N LEU A 190 -82.11 33.37 72.42
CA LEU A 190 -82.53 32.82 73.71
C LEU A 190 -83.68 33.65 74.26
N LEU A 191 -83.63 34.97 74.09
CA LEU A 191 -84.74 35.87 74.39
C LEU A 191 -85.97 35.54 73.54
N GLN A 192 -85.77 35.37 72.23
CA GLN A 192 -86.86 35.04 71.31
C GLN A 192 -87.29 33.57 71.40
N LEU A 193 -86.40 32.61 71.63
CA LEU A 193 -86.78 31.21 71.89
C LEU A 193 -87.53 31.08 73.21
N ALA A 194 -87.33 31.95 74.20
CA ALA A 194 -88.17 31.98 75.39
C ALA A 194 -89.60 32.47 75.07
N MET A 195 -89.77 33.33 74.07
CA MET A 195 -91.09 33.73 73.54
C MET A 195 -91.68 32.61 72.65
N ASP A 196 -90.90 32.13 71.68
CA ASP A 196 -91.31 31.09 70.73
C ASP A 196 -91.49 29.70 71.38
N PHE A 197 -90.89 29.39 72.55
CA PHE A 197 -91.23 28.14 73.26
C PHE A 197 -92.67 28.17 73.78
N GLN A 198 -93.20 29.37 74.05
CA GLN A 198 -94.58 29.56 74.43
C GLN A 198 -95.50 29.32 73.22
N ASP A 199 -95.17 29.92 72.07
CA ASP A 199 -95.99 29.85 70.85
C ASP A 199 -95.84 28.51 70.08
N VAL A 200 -94.65 27.89 70.08
CA VAL A 200 -94.38 26.63 69.34
C VAL A 200 -94.89 25.39 70.10
N THR A 201 -95.06 25.49 71.43
CA THR A 201 -95.80 24.47 72.20
C THR A 201 -97.28 24.43 71.77
N GLU A 202 -97.83 25.56 71.30
CA GLU A 202 -99.19 25.64 70.76
C GLU A 202 -99.30 25.15 69.29
N MET A 203 -98.19 25.13 68.53
CA MET A 203 -98.27 25.11 67.06
C MET A 203 -97.43 24.04 66.33
N ARG A 204 -97.26 22.81 66.84
CA ARG A 204 -96.55 21.77 66.05
C ARG A 204 -96.92 20.29 66.24
N VAL A 205 -98.05 19.87 65.66
CA VAL A 205 -98.23 18.50 65.14
C VAL A 205 -98.80 18.53 63.73
N ALA A 206 -98.03 18.08 62.73
CA ALA A 206 -98.54 17.74 61.39
C ALA A 206 -97.63 16.68 60.74
N ALA A 207 -98.12 15.44 60.64
CA ALA A 207 -97.32 14.29 60.22
C ALA A 207 -96.98 14.23 58.71
N SER A 208 -97.57 15.10 57.88
CA SER A 208 -97.41 15.07 56.41
C SER A 208 -95.96 15.30 55.96
N THR A 209 -95.29 16.31 56.55
CA THR A 209 -93.92 16.71 56.18
C THR A 209 -92.90 15.58 56.36
N HIS A 210 -93.09 14.71 57.36
CA HIS A 210 -92.21 13.56 57.61
C HIS A 210 -92.28 12.48 56.53
N ARG A 211 -93.34 12.42 55.70
CA ARG A 211 -93.42 11.47 54.58
C ARG A 211 -92.54 11.90 53.42
N VAL A 212 -92.68 13.17 52.99
CA VAL A 212 -91.92 13.76 51.86
C VAL A 212 -90.40 13.76 52.11
N ILE A 213 -89.99 13.92 53.37
CA ILE A 213 -88.57 13.83 53.77
C ILE A 213 -88.00 12.43 53.52
N ARG A 214 -88.74 11.35 53.84
CA ARG A 214 -88.25 9.97 53.65
C ARG A 214 -88.09 9.60 52.19
N GLU A 215 -88.98 10.07 51.33
CA GLU A 215 -88.97 9.81 49.89
C GLU A 215 -87.78 10.52 49.20
N ASN A 216 -87.53 11.80 49.54
CA ASN A 216 -86.36 12.52 49.06
C ASN A 216 -85.02 11.89 49.52
N ILE A 217 -84.96 11.32 50.73
CA ILE A 217 -83.78 10.58 51.19
C ILE A 217 -83.54 9.33 50.35
N ALA A 218 -84.60 8.58 50.01
CA ALA A 218 -84.48 7.39 49.16
C ALA A 218 -83.97 7.74 47.75
N ILE A 219 -84.59 8.74 47.10
CA ILE A 219 -84.17 9.22 45.76
C ILE A 219 -82.73 9.73 45.78
N LYS A 220 -82.34 10.48 46.82
CA LYS A 220 -80.97 10.96 46.97
C LYS A 220 -79.96 9.80 47.04
N ASN A 221 -80.24 8.77 47.84
CA ASN A 221 -79.36 7.62 48.00
C ASN A 221 -79.22 6.83 46.68
N GLU A 222 -80.30 6.69 45.90
CA GLU A 222 -80.28 6.07 44.57
C GLU A 222 -79.40 6.86 43.58
N MET A 223 -79.55 8.20 43.57
CA MET A 223 -78.75 9.09 42.73
C MET A 223 -77.27 9.11 43.14
N GLU A 224 -76.98 9.05 44.44
CA GLU A 224 -75.62 8.95 44.99
C GLU A 224 -74.95 7.62 44.58
N ASN A 225 -75.68 6.50 44.63
CA ASN A 225 -75.23 5.22 44.10
C ASN A 225 -74.94 5.28 42.58
N MET A 226 -75.84 5.89 41.78
CA MET A 226 -75.58 6.07 40.35
C MET A 226 -74.31 6.88 40.08
N LEU A 227 -74.12 8.03 40.77
CA LEU A 227 -72.92 8.85 40.64
C LEU A 227 -71.63 8.09 41.00
N VAL A 228 -71.65 7.28 42.06
CA VAL A 228 -70.53 6.41 42.43
C VAL A 228 -70.24 5.37 41.34
N THR A 229 -71.26 4.74 40.76
CA THR A 229 -71.05 3.78 39.66
C THR A 229 -70.55 4.46 38.39
N GLN A 230 -71.01 5.66 38.07
CA GLN A 230 -70.55 6.46 36.93
C GLN A 230 -69.09 6.87 37.09
N ALA A 231 -68.69 7.34 38.28
CA ALA A 231 -67.31 7.67 38.59
C ALA A 231 -66.39 6.45 38.45
N ARG A 232 -66.79 5.29 39.00
CA ARG A 232 -66.05 4.03 38.87
C ARG A 232 -65.91 3.57 37.42
N LEU A 233 -66.94 3.74 36.59
CA LEU A 233 -66.87 3.39 35.16
C LEU A 233 -65.99 4.36 34.37
N ALA A 234 -65.99 5.66 34.71
CA ALA A 234 -65.10 6.64 34.13
C ALA A 234 -63.62 6.35 34.46
N GLU A 235 -63.32 6.02 35.72
CA GLU A 235 -62.01 5.57 36.18
C GLU A 235 -61.55 4.30 35.45
N GLN A 236 -62.41 3.28 35.34
CA GLN A 236 -62.10 2.06 34.59
C GLN A 236 -61.84 2.34 33.10
N ASN A 237 -62.56 3.28 32.48
CA ASN A 237 -62.35 3.66 31.08
C ASN A 237 -61.00 4.38 30.89
N GLU A 238 -60.63 5.29 31.80
CA GLU A 238 -59.33 5.97 31.70
C GLU A 238 -58.16 5.03 31.97
N ASN A 239 -58.27 4.12 32.95
CA ASN A 239 -57.29 3.05 33.17
C ASN A 239 -57.14 2.14 31.94
N LEU A 240 -58.23 1.83 31.22
CA LEU A 240 -58.16 1.04 29.98
C LEU A 240 -57.50 1.81 28.83
N LYS A 241 -57.74 3.12 28.70
CA LYS A 241 -57.04 3.97 27.74
C LYS A 241 -55.55 4.08 28.06
N GLU A 242 -55.19 4.25 29.33
CA GLU A 242 -53.78 4.31 29.76
C GLU A 242 -53.06 2.99 29.46
N ASN A 243 -53.66 1.84 29.82
CA ASN A 243 -53.14 0.53 29.46
C ASN A 243 -52.99 0.36 27.94
N MET A 244 -53.92 0.88 27.13
CA MET A 244 -53.82 0.85 25.67
C MET A 244 -52.68 1.74 25.14
N ARG A 245 -52.48 2.94 25.72
CA ARG A 245 -51.33 3.82 25.40
C ARG A 245 -50.02 3.12 25.75
N ALA A 246 -49.90 2.55 26.95
CA ALA A 246 -48.71 1.85 27.42
C ALA A 246 -48.38 0.62 26.55
N ALA A 247 -49.39 -0.19 26.19
CA ALA A 247 -49.21 -1.33 25.30
C ALA A 247 -48.76 -0.91 23.89
N ARG A 248 -49.25 0.23 23.38
CA ARG A 248 -48.81 0.79 22.08
C ARG A 248 -47.34 1.22 22.12
N VAL A 249 -46.94 1.98 23.15
CA VAL A 249 -45.53 2.42 23.32
C VAL A 249 -44.61 1.22 23.49
N SER A 250 -45.00 0.22 24.28
CA SER A 250 -44.21 -1.02 24.45
C SER A 250 -44.05 -1.81 23.15
N ARG A 251 -45.03 -1.77 22.24
CA ARG A 251 -44.92 -2.41 20.91
C ARG A 251 -43.96 -1.65 20.00
N GLU A 252 -44.05 -0.32 19.99
CA GLU A 252 -43.22 0.58 19.18
C GLU A 252 -41.73 0.46 19.57
N LEU A 253 -41.43 0.45 20.88
CA LEU A 253 -40.07 0.19 21.38
C LEU A 253 -39.55 -1.20 20.97
N ALA A 254 -40.39 -2.24 21.04
CA ALA A 254 -39.99 -3.59 20.63
C ALA A 254 -39.76 -3.71 19.11
N GLU A 255 -40.49 -2.95 18.28
CA GLU A 255 -40.26 -2.84 16.84
C GLU A 255 -38.92 -2.13 16.54
N GLU A 256 -38.59 -1.05 17.25
CA GLU A 256 -37.30 -0.35 17.13
C GLU A 256 -36.10 -1.20 17.61
N GLU A 257 -36.21 -1.87 18.75
CA GLU A 257 -35.19 -2.80 19.24
C GLU A 257 -34.92 -3.94 18.24
N ARG A 258 -35.98 -4.49 17.64
CA ARG A 258 -35.88 -5.51 16.59
C ARG A 258 -35.16 -4.97 15.36
N ASP A 259 -35.48 -3.76 14.91
CA ASP A 259 -34.89 -3.17 13.71
C ASP A 259 -33.42 -2.78 13.93
N THR A 260 -33.07 -2.26 15.10
CA THR A 260 -31.66 -2.02 15.46
C THR A 260 -30.86 -3.34 15.58
N ALA A 261 -31.45 -4.41 16.10
CA ALA A 261 -30.83 -5.74 16.13
C ALA A 261 -30.63 -6.33 14.73
N ILE A 262 -31.63 -6.22 13.83
CA ILE A 262 -31.52 -6.62 12.43
C ILE A 262 -30.41 -5.82 11.72
N ASN A 263 -30.38 -4.50 11.89
CA ASN A 263 -29.35 -3.65 11.30
C ASN A 263 -27.93 -4.00 11.79
N ARG A 264 -27.76 -4.27 13.09
CA ARG A 264 -26.48 -4.77 13.65
C ARG A 264 -26.08 -6.11 13.02
N SER A 265 -27.01 -7.05 12.86
CA SER A 265 -26.77 -8.34 12.21
C SER A 265 -26.36 -8.19 10.74
N ILE A 266 -27.03 -7.33 9.98
CA ILE A 266 -26.68 -7.03 8.58
C ILE A 266 -25.27 -6.41 8.47
N LEU A 267 -24.90 -5.50 9.38
CA LEU A 267 -23.57 -4.91 9.41
C LEU A 267 -22.48 -5.94 9.77
N GLN A 268 -22.75 -6.83 10.72
CA GLN A 268 -21.86 -7.94 11.07
C GLN A 268 -21.69 -8.91 9.90
N LEU A 269 -22.77 -9.27 9.20
CA LEU A 269 -22.70 -10.13 8.02
C LEU A 269 -21.85 -9.50 6.90
N LYS A 270 -22.08 -8.21 6.59
CA LYS A 270 -21.26 -7.48 5.60
C LYS A 270 -19.78 -7.38 5.99
N LEU A 271 -19.48 -7.30 7.28
CA LEU A 271 -18.10 -7.34 7.77
C LEU A 271 -17.47 -8.73 7.59
N ILE A 272 -18.21 -9.80 7.91
CA ILE A 272 -17.79 -11.19 7.70
C ILE A 272 -17.56 -11.46 6.22
N GLU A 273 -18.46 -11.04 5.33
CA GLU A 273 -18.31 -11.16 3.87
C GLU A 273 -17.04 -10.47 3.36
N ARG A 274 -16.78 -9.22 3.81
CA ARG A 274 -15.56 -8.48 3.45
C ARG A 274 -14.29 -9.20 3.94
N LEU A 275 -14.24 -9.57 5.22
CA LEU A 275 -13.10 -10.29 5.80
C LEU A 275 -12.86 -11.64 5.13
N THR A 276 -13.93 -12.32 4.71
CA THR A 276 -13.84 -13.59 3.96
C THR A 276 -13.25 -13.36 2.56
N ALA A 277 -13.69 -12.33 1.85
CA ALA A 277 -13.15 -11.98 0.53
C ALA A 277 -11.67 -11.55 0.61
N GLU A 278 -11.29 -10.76 1.62
CA GLU A 278 -9.90 -10.38 1.89
C GLU A 278 -9.03 -11.61 2.23
N PHE A 279 -9.52 -12.52 3.06
CA PHE A 279 -8.85 -13.78 3.38
C PHE A 279 -8.67 -14.68 2.15
N GLU A 280 -9.67 -14.78 1.28
CA GLU A 280 -9.55 -15.51 0.02
C GLU A 280 -8.53 -14.88 -0.94
N SER A 281 -8.46 -13.54 -1.02
CA SER A 281 -7.45 -12.84 -1.81
C SER A 281 -6.06 -13.13 -1.25
N MET A 282 -5.86 -12.92 0.06
CA MET A 282 -4.60 -13.18 0.74
C MET A 282 -4.13 -14.64 0.58
N LYS A 283 -5.05 -15.61 0.57
CA LYS A 283 -4.77 -17.02 0.31
C LYS A 283 -4.31 -17.27 -1.14
N LYS A 284 -4.90 -16.59 -2.13
CA LYS A 284 -4.46 -16.64 -3.55
C LYS A 284 -3.07 -16.02 -3.70
N ASP A 285 -2.84 -14.85 -3.10
CA ASP A 285 -1.56 -14.14 -3.15
C ASP A 285 -0.43 -14.94 -2.48
N LYS A 286 -0.72 -15.58 -1.33
CA LYS A 286 0.22 -16.51 -0.68
C LYS A 286 0.61 -17.67 -1.60
N ALA A 287 -0.35 -18.32 -2.25
CA ALA A 287 -0.07 -19.43 -3.17
C ALA A 287 0.74 -18.99 -4.41
N LEU A 288 0.48 -17.78 -4.93
CA LEU A 288 1.28 -17.19 -6.00
C LEU A 288 2.72 -16.89 -5.54
N ASN A 289 2.89 -16.40 -4.31
CA ASN A 289 4.20 -16.12 -3.75
C ASN A 289 5.02 -17.39 -3.46
N GLU A 290 4.39 -18.44 -2.93
CA GLU A 290 4.99 -19.77 -2.74
C GLU A 290 5.46 -20.37 -4.08
N ARG A 291 4.66 -20.25 -5.14
CA ARG A 291 5.06 -20.64 -6.49
C ARG A 291 6.27 -19.84 -7.00
N ARG A 292 6.26 -18.51 -6.84
CA ARG A 292 7.40 -17.66 -7.22
C ARG A 292 8.66 -18.06 -6.46
N ALA A 293 8.57 -18.31 -5.16
CA ALA A 293 9.70 -18.74 -4.33
C ALA A 293 10.30 -20.08 -4.83
N TYR A 294 9.46 -21.05 -5.21
CA TYR A 294 9.91 -22.30 -5.82
C TYR A 294 10.61 -22.07 -7.17
N ASP A 295 10.06 -21.21 -8.03
CA ASP A 295 10.67 -20.86 -9.33
C ASP A 295 12.03 -20.15 -9.14
N TYR A 296 12.14 -19.25 -8.14
CA TYR A 296 13.40 -18.61 -7.76
C TYR A 296 14.45 -19.60 -7.25
N GLU A 297 14.09 -20.52 -6.36
CA GLU A 297 15.02 -21.54 -5.83
C GLU A 297 15.52 -22.48 -6.94
N SER A 298 14.62 -22.89 -7.85
CA SER A 298 14.96 -23.69 -9.03
C SER A 298 15.96 -22.96 -9.95
N LEU A 299 15.75 -21.67 -10.19
CA LEU A 299 16.65 -20.84 -11.00
C LEU A 299 17.99 -20.58 -10.29
N HIS A 300 17.98 -20.31 -8.99
CA HIS A 300 19.18 -20.15 -8.17
C HIS A 300 20.02 -21.44 -8.17
N GLY A 301 19.40 -22.60 -7.99
CA GLY A 301 20.04 -23.90 -8.13
C GLY A 301 20.56 -24.20 -9.53
N LYS A 302 20.01 -23.58 -10.59
CA LYS A 302 20.58 -23.64 -11.95
C LYS A 302 21.81 -22.73 -12.10
N ILE A 303 21.74 -21.49 -11.59
CA ILE A 303 22.85 -20.54 -11.58
C ILE A 303 24.05 -21.15 -10.83
N ASN A 304 23.84 -21.65 -9.61
CA ASN A 304 24.89 -22.26 -8.79
C ASN A 304 25.57 -23.49 -9.45
N ARG A 305 24.85 -24.22 -10.33
CA ARG A 305 25.44 -25.30 -11.14
C ARG A 305 26.31 -24.75 -12.27
N LEU A 306 25.80 -23.77 -13.01
CA LEU A 306 26.53 -23.13 -14.11
C LEU A 306 27.79 -22.40 -13.62
N THR A 307 27.75 -21.73 -12.47
CA THR A 307 28.92 -21.12 -11.84
C THR A 307 30.00 -22.17 -11.54
N LYS A 308 29.65 -23.29 -10.89
CA LYS A 308 30.59 -24.38 -10.61
C LYS A 308 31.15 -25.04 -11.88
N GLU A 309 30.36 -25.16 -12.94
CA GLU A 309 30.82 -25.64 -14.24
C GLU A 309 31.83 -24.66 -14.87
N ASN A 310 31.56 -23.35 -14.80
CA ASN A 310 32.45 -22.29 -15.28
C ASN A 310 33.76 -22.21 -14.48
N ASP A 311 33.71 -22.35 -13.16
CA ASP A 311 34.90 -22.43 -12.30
C ASP A 311 35.77 -23.64 -12.68
N ASN A 312 35.14 -24.79 -12.92
CA ASN A 312 35.83 -25.99 -13.40
C ASN A 312 36.44 -25.80 -14.80
N PHE A 313 35.74 -25.19 -15.75
CA PHE A 313 36.32 -24.90 -17.06
C PHE A 313 37.48 -23.90 -16.97
N SER A 314 37.35 -22.86 -16.13
CA SER A 314 38.42 -21.89 -15.86
C SER A 314 39.66 -22.55 -15.24
N PHE A 315 39.47 -23.53 -14.35
CA PHE A 315 40.56 -24.36 -13.83
C PHE A 315 41.21 -25.23 -14.92
N GLN A 316 40.41 -25.88 -15.77
CA GLN A 316 40.91 -26.69 -16.88
C GLN A 316 41.73 -25.85 -17.88
N ILE A 317 41.26 -24.64 -18.23
CA ILE A 317 41.98 -23.69 -19.08
C ILE A 317 43.35 -23.38 -18.47
N ARG A 318 43.41 -23.01 -17.18
CA ARG A 318 44.67 -22.71 -16.48
C ARG A 318 45.66 -23.87 -16.50
N VAL A 319 45.19 -25.11 -16.33
CA VAL A 319 46.04 -26.32 -16.42
C VAL A 319 46.56 -26.52 -17.85
N LEU A 320 45.73 -26.29 -18.87
CA LEU A 320 46.14 -26.38 -20.27
C LEU A 320 47.15 -25.28 -20.66
N GLU A 321 46.96 -24.05 -20.18
CA GLU A 321 47.91 -22.94 -20.34
C GLU A 321 49.27 -23.27 -19.72
N GLN A 322 49.29 -23.80 -18.49
CA GLN A 322 50.53 -24.22 -17.82
C GLN A 322 51.24 -25.35 -18.60
N ASN A 323 50.49 -26.34 -19.10
CA ASN A 323 51.02 -27.42 -19.92
C ASN A 323 51.56 -26.91 -21.27
N LEU A 324 50.91 -25.92 -21.88
CA LEU A 324 51.36 -25.28 -23.11
C LEU A 324 52.67 -24.50 -22.88
N HIS A 325 52.76 -23.73 -21.80
CA HIS A 325 54.00 -23.05 -21.42
C HIS A 325 55.16 -24.01 -21.15
N ALA A 326 54.90 -25.14 -20.49
CA ALA A 326 55.90 -26.19 -20.29
C ALA A 326 56.38 -26.78 -21.63
N ARG A 327 55.45 -27.15 -22.52
CA ARG A 327 55.74 -27.63 -23.88
C ARG A 327 56.57 -26.65 -24.70
N ILE A 328 56.22 -25.36 -24.69
CA ILE A 328 56.96 -24.30 -25.40
C ILE A 328 58.36 -24.14 -24.80
N SER A 329 58.51 -24.21 -23.48
CA SER A 329 59.82 -24.15 -22.81
C SER A 329 60.73 -25.30 -23.24
N ASP A 330 60.22 -26.53 -23.27
CA ASP A 330 60.98 -27.71 -23.70
C ASP A 330 61.31 -27.69 -25.20
N GLN A 331 60.37 -27.23 -26.04
CA GLN A 331 60.65 -26.99 -27.46
C GLN A 331 61.77 -25.96 -27.63
N ASN A 332 61.75 -24.85 -26.90
CA ASN A 332 62.81 -23.84 -26.96
C ASN A 332 64.18 -24.39 -26.50
N LYS A 333 64.23 -25.23 -25.45
CA LYS A 333 65.46 -25.92 -25.04
C LYS A 333 66.02 -26.81 -26.16
N THR A 334 65.19 -27.68 -26.74
CA THR A 334 65.61 -28.59 -27.82
C THR A 334 66.03 -27.85 -29.10
N VAL A 335 65.40 -26.73 -29.44
CA VAL A 335 65.83 -25.85 -30.55
C VAL A 335 67.21 -25.24 -30.27
N VAL A 336 67.47 -24.75 -29.05
CA VAL A 336 68.78 -24.22 -28.66
C VAL A 336 69.86 -25.31 -28.70
N GLU A 337 69.55 -26.53 -28.25
CA GLU A 337 70.45 -27.68 -28.32
C GLU A 337 70.74 -28.10 -29.77
N MET A 338 69.71 -28.17 -30.62
CA MET A 338 69.85 -28.45 -32.05
C MET A 338 70.74 -27.42 -32.75
N VAL A 339 70.60 -26.12 -32.43
CA VAL A 339 71.47 -25.05 -32.95
C VAL A 339 72.93 -25.23 -32.48
N LYS A 340 73.16 -25.63 -31.22
CA LYS A 340 74.53 -25.94 -30.72
C LYS A 340 75.16 -27.10 -31.49
N VAL A 341 74.46 -28.22 -31.60
CA VAL A 341 74.92 -29.42 -32.33
C VAL A 341 75.15 -29.11 -33.81
N SER A 342 74.27 -28.33 -34.44
CA SER A 342 74.44 -27.87 -35.83
C SER A 342 75.70 -27.01 -36.01
N ASN A 343 75.97 -26.10 -35.08
CA ASN A 343 77.19 -25.29 -35.09
C ASN A 343 78.45 -26.14 -34.88
N GLU A 344 78.43 -27.15 -34.01
CA GLU A 344 79.52 -28.10 -33.83
C GLU A 344 79.74 -28.97 -35.07
N ARG A 345 78.66 -29.48 -35.69
CA ARG A 345 78.68 -30.19 -36.97
C ARG A 345 79.32 -29.34 -38.08
N ASN A 346 78.96 -28.06 -38.14
CA ASN A 346 79.53 -27.11 -39.11
C ASN A 346 81.02 -26.83 -38.86
N LYS A 347 81.46 -26.69 -37.59
CA LYS A 347 82.87 -26.58 -37.23
C LYS A 347 83.65 -27.83 -37.66
N LEU A 348 83.16 -29.02 -37.32
CA LEU A 348 83.79 -30.28 -37.70
C LEU A 348 83.87 -30.45 -39.23
N LYS A 349 82.81 -30.07 -39.95
CA LYS A 349 82.76 -30.06 -41.41
C LYS A 349 83.78 -29.10 -42.03
N ASN A 350 84.08 -27.97 -41.38
CA ASN A 350 85.14 -27.05 -41.84
C ASN A 350 86.54 -27.61 -41.57
N ILE A 351 86.81 -28.10 -40.36
CA ILE A 351 88.08 -28.77 -40.02
C ILE A 351 88.35 -29.94 -40.99
N LEU A 352 87.32 -30.71 -41.33
CA LEU A 352 87.45 -31.84 -42.24
C LEU A 352 87.72 -31.42 -43.69
N LYS A 353 87.11 -30.32 -44.17
CA LYS A 353 87.47 -29.71 -45.46
C LYS A 353 88.91 -29.21 -45.47
N GLU A 354 89.36 -28.56 -44.40
CA GLU A 354 90.73 -28.07 -44.25
C GLU A 354 91.73 -29.24 -44.25
N ALA A 355 91.44 -30.32 -43.52
CA ALA A 355 92.22 -31.56 -43.54
C ALA A 355 92.26 -32.19 -44.94
N ALA A 356 91.13 -32.29 -45.64
CA ALA A 356 91.08 -32.78 -47.02
C ALA A 356 91.96 -31.93 -47.96
N CYS A 357 91.89 -30.61 -47.87
CA CYS A 357 92.72 -29.69 -48.63
C CYS A 357 94.21 -29.83 -48.29
N ALA A 358 94.56 -29.99 -47.01
CA ALA A 358 95.94 -30.19 -46.57
C ALA A 358 96.53 -31.52 -47.08
N ILE A 359 95.76 -32.61 -47.03
CA ILE A 359 96.15 -33.92 -47.58
C ILE A 359 96.30 -33.85 -49.10
N GLN A 360 95.37 -33.19 -49.81
CA GLN A 360 95.49 -32.94 -51.25
C GLN A 360 96.70 -32.05 -51.61
N ALA A 361 97.05 -31.08 -50.77
CA ALA A 361 98.25 -30.27 -50.95
C ALA A 361 99.51 -31.14 -50.74
N GLY A 362 99.57 -31.96 -49.69
CA GLY A 362 100.66 -32.92 -49.47
C GLY A 362 100.87 -33.86 -50.65
N LEU A 363 99.80 -34.45 -51.18
CA LEU A 363 99.81 -35.30 -52.39
C LEU A 363 100.27 -34.56 -53.66
N LYS A 364 100.18 -33.24 -53.71
CA LYS A 364 100.68 -32.40 -54.83
C LYS A 364 102.14 -31.96 -54.63
N MET A 365 102.58 -31.82 -53.38
CA MET A 365 103.91 -31.32 -53.00
C MET A 365 105.03 -32.39 -53.06
N ASP A 366 104.69 -33.68 -53.06
CA ASP A 366 105.64 -34.82 -53.20
C ASP A 366 106.44 -34.85 -54.53
N LYS A 367 106.34 -33.80 -55.36
CA LYS A 367 107.15 -33.59 -56.58
C LYS A 367 108.56 -33.05 -56.30
N TRP A 368 108.90 -32.72 -55.05
CA TRP A 368 110.16 -32.04 -54.69
C TRP A 368 110.93 -32.74 -53.55
N GLY A 369 111.55 -33.88 -53.87
CA GLY A 369 112.81 -34.33 -53.27
C GLY A 369 112.80 -35.20 -52.00
N SER A 370 113.05 -36.50 -52.15
CA SER A 370 114.18 -37.22 -51.50
C SER A 370 114.35 -38.62 -52.12
N HIS A 371 115.50 -39.27 -51.88
CA HIS A 371 116.03 -40.35 -52.70
C HIS A 371 115.80 -41.78 -52.12
N ASP A 372 114.57 -42.10 -51.69
CA ASP A 372 114.16 -43.50 -51.44
C ASP A 372 112.73 -43.74 -51.99
N THR A 373 112.60 -44.63 -52.96
CA THR A 373 111.36 -44.85 -53.72
C THR A 373 110.29 -45.60 -52.92
N ASN A 374 110.68 -46.44 -51.95
CA ASN A 374 109.73 -47.22 -51.17
C ASN A 374 109.02 -46.38 -50.10
N GLU A 375 109.73 -45.49 -49.41
CA GLU A 375 109.13 -44.61 -48.39
C GLU A 375 108.15 -43.62 -49.01
N VAL A 376 108.50 -43.01 -50.15
CA VAL A 376 107.62 -42.08 -50.88
C VAL A 376 106.36 -42.80 -51.38
N MET A 377 106.49 -44.03 -51.90
CA MET A 377 105.34 -44.82 -52.37
C MET A 377 104.39 -45.17 -51.20
N ASN A 378 104.93 -45.64 -50.06
CA ASN A 378 104.14 -45.97 -48.87
C ASN A 378 103.43 -44.75 -48.28
N LYS A 379 104.13 -43.62 -48.19
CA LYS A 379 103.57 -42.32 -47.77
C LYS A 379 102.44 -41.86 -48.70
N GLN A 380 102.61 -42.00 -50.02
CA GLN A 380 101.58 -41.61 -50.99
C GLN A 380 100.34 -42.51 -50.91
N VAL A 381 100.51 -43.82 -50.69
CA VAL A 381 99.40 -44.76 -50.46
C VAL A 381 98.64 -44.40 -49.17
N MET A 382 99.36 -44.15 -48.08
CA MET A 382 98.76 -43.71 -46.80
C MET A 382 97.96 -42.42 -46.97
N LEU A 383 98.53 -41.38 -47.62
CA LEU A 383 97.84 -40.11 -47.85
C LEU A 383 96.59 -40.25 -48.75
N LYS A 384 96.59 -41.18 -49.72
CA LYS A 384 95.41 -41.49 -50.54
C LYS A 384 94.31 -42.16 -49.69
N GLN A 385 94.65 -43.16 -48.88
CA GLN A 385 93.69 -43.81 -47.97
C GLN A 385 93.11 -42.82 -46.94
N LEU A 386 93.95 -41.93 -46.40
CA LEU A 386 93.53 -40.92 -45.42
C LEU A 386 92.61 -39.87 -46.07
N LEU A 387 92.86 -39.49 -47.34
CA LEU A 387 91.94 -38.65 -48.11
C LEU A 387 90.61 -39.36 -48.38
N GLU A 388 90.62 -40.66 -48.69
CA GLU A 388 89.41 -41.44 -48.94
C GLU A 388 88.50 -41.52 -47.69
N ILE A 389 89.07 -41.81 -46.52
CA ILE A 389 88.36 -41.81 -45.23
C ILE A 389 87.77 -40.41 -44.92
N VAL A 390 88.55 -39.36 -45.17
CA VAL A 390 88.11 -37.96 -44.96
C VAL A 390 86.99 -37.56 -45.94
N LEU A 391 86.98 -38.10 -47.16
CA LEU A 391 85.92 -37.85 -48.14
C LEU A 391 84.65 -38.68 -47.88
N GLN A 392 84.75 -39.91 -47.35
CA GLN A 392 83.57 -40.72 -46.99
C GLN A 392 82.61 -40.02 -46.02
N TYR A 393 83.10 -39.12 -45.16
CA TYR A 393 82.26 -38.35 -44.25
C TYR A 393 81.40 -37.28 -44.97
N ARG A 394 81.78 -36.87 -46.19
CA ARG A 394 81.06 -35.87 -46.99
C ARG A 394 79.74 -36.42 -47.54
N ASP A 395 79.63 -37.74 -47.71
CA ASP A 395 78.47 -38.41 -48.29
C ASP A 395 77.37 -38.73 -47.25
N PHE A 396 77.55 -38.33 -45.99
CA PHE A 396 76.53 -38.45 -44.94
C PHE A 396 75.53 -37.28 -44.90
N ASP A 397 75.74 -36.20 -45.67
CA ASP A 397 74.84 -35.03 -45.67
C ASP A 397 73.43 -35.32 -46.25
N ASP A 398 73.25 -36.32 -47.11
CA ASP A 398 71.98 -36.59 -47.82
C ASP A 398 71.01 -37.53 -47.07
N LYS A 399 71.33 -37.93 -45.83
CA LYS A 399 70.50 -38.85 -45.02
C LYS A 399 69.87 -38.18 -43.81
N GLU A 400 69.27 -37.00 -44.00
CA GLU A 400 68.30 -36.48 -43.03
C GLU A 400 67.09 -37.44 -42.97
N SER A 401 66.89 -38.08 -41.82
CA SER A 401 65.89 -39.13 -41.64
C SER A 401 64.49 -38.56 -41.40
N VAL A 402 63.90 -37.97 -42.45
CA VAL A 402 62.51 -37.44 -42.42
C VAL A 402 61.44 -38.53 -42.59
N CYS A 403 61.83 -39.79 -42.81
CA CYS A 403 60.88 -40.88 -43.16
C CYS A 403 60.13 -41.54 -41.99
N THR A 404 60.29 -41.09 -40.75
CA THR A 404 59.59 -41.69 -39.59
C THR A 404 58.20 -41.10 -39.32
N ILE A 405 57.78 -40.07 -40.06
CA ILE A 405 56.40 -39.57 -40.01
C ILE A 405 55.63 -40.15 -41.21
N SER A 406 54.84 -41.20 -40.96
CA SER A 406 53.86 -41.68 -41.93
C SER A 406 52.90 -40.54 -42.30
N SER A 407 52.65 -40.35 -43.60
CA SER A 407 51.92 -39.20 -44.13
C SER A 407 50.63 -38.90 -43.36
N PHE A 408 50.46 -37.66 -42.87
CA PHE A 408 49.44 -37.27 -41.89
C PHE A 408 48.01 -37.71 -42.24
N SER A 409 47.64 -37.70 -43.53
CA SER A 409 46.33 -38.15 -44.03
C SER A 409 46.04 -39.65 -43.83
N SER A 410 47.06 -40.46 -43.56
CA SER A 410 46.91 -41.89 -43.29
C SER A 410 46.43 -42.17 -41.87
N ILE A 411 46.68 -41.25 -40.92
CA ILE A 411 46.39 -41.43 -39.49
C ILE A 411 45.21 -40.55 -39.07
N TYR A 412 44.94 -39.45 -39.78
CA TYR A 412 43.87 -38.51 -39.45
C TYR A 412 43.02 -38.12 -40.67
N ASP A 413 41.74 -37.82 -40.43
CA ASP A 413 40.82 -37.15 -41.37
C ASP A 413 40.51 -35.72 -40.92
N LYS A 414 39.86 -34.95 -41.80
CA LYS A 414 39.40 -33.58 -41.52
C LYS A 414 37.91 -33.59 -41.17
N GLY A 415 37.60 -33.42 -39.90
CA GLY A 415 36.23 -33.23 -39.38
C GLY A 415 35.84 -31.76 -39.24
N ASP A 416 34.60 -31.53 -38.80
CA ASP A 416 33.93 -30.21 -38.76
C ASP A 416 34.61 -29.16 -37.84
N LEU A 417 35.45 -29.62 -36.90
CA LEU A 417 36.22 -28.76 -35.98
C LEU A 417 37.74 -28.95 -36.09
N GLY A 418 38.25 -29.67 -37.09
CA GLY A 418 39.70 -29.86 -37.28
C GLY A 418 40.11 -31.29 -37.65
N ILE A 419 41.26 -31.73 -37.14
CA ILE A 419 41.91 -32.98 -37.54
C ILE A 419 41.60 -34.09 -36.51
N THR A 420 41.03 -35.22 -36.93
CA THR A 420 40.58 -36.32 -36.04
C THR A 420 41.20 -37.68 -36.41
N PRO A 421 41.71 -38.47 -35.44
CA PRO A 421 42.42 -39.73 -35.72
C PRO A 421 41.50 -40.88 -36.17
N LYS A 422 42.00 -41.71 -37.09
CA LYS A 422 41.36 -42.93 -37.60
C LYS A 422 41.50 -44.07 -36.59
N ILE A 423 40.38 -44.51 -36.01
CA ILE A 423 40.34 -45.66 -35.10
C ILE A 423 40.00 -46.92 -35.92
N PRO A 424 40.81 -47.99 -35.90
CA PRO A 424 40.48 -49.24 -36.57
C PRO A 424 39.36 -49.97 -35.82
N ALA A 425 38.33 -50.40 -36.55
CA ALA A 425 37.22 -51.15 -35.97
C ALA A 425 37.65 -52.59 -35.65
N VAL A 426 37.65 -52.94 -34.36
CA VAL A 426 37.76 -54.32 -33.87
C VAL A 426 36.52 -54.65 -33.04
N THR A 427 35.87 -55.74 -33.40
CA THR A 427 34.68 -56.30 -32.74
C THR A 427 35.05 -57.16 -31.52
N VAL A 428 34.02 -57.58 -30.76
CA VAL A 428 34.02 -58.63 -29.71
C VAL A 428 34.06 -58.16 -28.24
N ALA A 429 32.84 -57.99 -27.72
CA ALA A 429 32.25 -58.63 -26.52
C ALA A 429 32.79 -58.41 -25.06
N THR A 430 31.84 -57.95 -24.21
CA THR A 430 31.52 -58.39 -22.82
C THR A 430 32.64 -58.37 -21.74
N THR A 431 32.52 -57.68 -20.60
CA THR A 431 31.47 -57.86 -19.55
C THR A 431 31.34 -56.69 -18.53
N SER A 432 30.17 -56.59 -17.86
CA SER A 432 29.86 -55.93 -16.55
C SER A 432 30.22 -54.43 -16.31
N VAL A 433 29.34 -53.41 -16.47
CA VAL A 433 28.12 -53.05 -15.68
C VAL A 433 28.41 -52.57 -14.23
N PRO A 434 27.83 -51.47 -13.67
CA PRO A 434 27.20 -50.27 -14.27
C PRO A 434 27.53 -48.89 -13.60
N ARG A 435 27.21 -47.76 -14.26
CA ARG A 435 26.50 -46.64 -13.59
C ARG A 435 25.75 -45.68 -14.53
N ILE A 436 24.43 -45.87 -14.50
CA ILE A 436 23.29 -44.95 -14.76
C ILE A 436 23.62 -43.47 -14.43
N SER A 437 23.08 -42.43 -15.08
CA SER A 437 22.46 -42.20 -16.40
C SER A 437 22.34 -40.68 -16.59
N LYS A 438 22.47 -40.16 -17.82
CA LYS A 438 21.98 -38.82 -18.19
C LYS A 438 21.16 -38.96 -19.46
N GLU A 439 19.88 -38.60 -19.39
CA GLU A 439 18.99 -38.63 -20.55
C GLU A 439 18.83 -37.23 -21.14
N SER A 440 18.82 -37.18 -22.48
CA SER A 440 18.77 -35.94 -23.25
C SER A 440 17.53 -35.91 -24.13
N VAL A 441 16.69 -34.91 -23.88
CA VAL A 441 15.89 -34.13 -24.86
C VAL A 441 15.93 -34.62 -26.32
N ARG A 442 14.75 -34.93 -26.89
CA ARG A 442 14.30 -34.30 -28.13
C ARG A 442 12.79 -34.41 -28.44
N LYS A 443 12.24 -33.25 -28.82
CA LYS A 443 11.12 -32.93 -29.74
C LYS A 443 10.24 -34.07 -30.29
N TYR A 444 8.93 -33.81 -30.31
CA TYR A 444 8.08 -34.00 -31.51
C TYR A 444 7.09 -32.84 -31.70
N GLU A 445 6.59 -32.67 -32.93
CA GLU A 445 5.77 -31.53 -33.39
C GLU A 445 4.26 -31.85 -33.45
N ALA A 446 3.49 -30.79 -33.66
CA ALA A 446 2.04 -30.64 -33.61
C ALA A 446 1.15 -31.67 -34.33
N LYS A 447 -0.09 -31.78 -33.83
CA LYS A 447 -1.33 -31.87 -34.63
C LYS A 447 -2.57 -31.37 -33.86
N GLU A 448 -3.57 -30.91 -34.61
CA GLU A 448 -4.83 -30.29 -34.15
C GLU A 448 -5.89 -31.31 -33.66
N LEU A 449 -7.11 -30.79 -33.44
CA LEU A 449 -8.42 -31.38 -33.09
C LEU A 449 -8.78 -31.18 -31.60
N THR A 450 -9.59 -30.19 -31.20
CA THR A 450 -11.02 -29.86 -31.47
C THR A 450 -12.02 -30.59 -30.55
N GLU A 451 -13.04 -29.82 -30.13
CA GLU A 451 -14.34 -30.24 -29.57
C GLU A 451 -14.40 -30.87 -28.15
N SER A 452 -14.76 -29.99 -27.20
CA SER A 452 -16.06 -30.00 -26.51
C SER A 452 -16.80 -31.33 -26.32
N LEU A 453 -17.11 -31.69 -25.07
CA LEU A 453 -18.49 -32.01 -24.68
C LEU A 453 -18.71 -31.94 -23.17
N SER A 454 -19.88 -31.42 -22.80
CA SER A 454 -20.36 -31.22 -21.43
C SER A 454 -21.22 -32.39 -20.92
N ASN A 455 -21.66 -32.26 -19.66
CA ASN A 455 -22.86 -32.85 -19.05
C ASN A 455 -22.73 -34.25 -18.39
N THR A 456 -23.04 -34.30 -17.09
CA THR A 456 -24.30 -34.84 -16.51
C THR A 456 -24.00 -35.24 -15.05
N ILE A 457 -24.47 -34.58 -13.97
CA ILE A 457 -25.84 -34.29 -13.48
C ILE A 457 -26.45 -35.42 -12.61
N VAL A 458 -26.99 -34.96 -11.45
CA VAL A 458 -27.89 -35.53 -10.41
C VAL A 458 -27.53 -36.63 -9.38
N GLN A 459 -28.00 -36.30 -8.15
CA GLN A 459 -28.71 -37.12 -7.15
C GLN A 459 -27.93 -38.06 -6.19
N SER A 460 -28.37 -38.31 -4.95
CA SER A 460 -29.13 -37.50 -3.95
C SER A 460 -29.33 -38.31 -2.65
N SER A 461 -29.41 -37.62 -1.50
CA SER A 461 -30.18 -38.01 -0.30
C SER A 461 -29.75 -39.18 0.62
N MET A 462 -29.55 -38.81 1.89
CA MET A 462 -30.35 -39.21 3.08
C MET A 462 -29.68 -39.92 4.28
N ASP A 463 -29.88 -39.27 5.43
CA ASP A 463 -30.14 -39.74 6.80
C ASP A 463 -29.16 -40.67 7.54
N THR A 464 -28.60 -40.18 8.66
CA THR A 464 -29.19 -40.37 10.02
C THR A 464 -28.37 -39.71 11.14
N VAL A 465 -29.02 -39.40 12.27
CA VAL A 465 -28.45 -38.76 13.48
C VAL A 465 -28.37 -39.79 14.62
N PRO A 466 -27.51 -39.61 15.65
CA PRO A 466 -28.11 -39.54 16.99
C PRO A 466 -27.47 -38.49 17.93
N SER A 467 -28.31 -37.88 18.77
CA SER A 467 -27.94 -36.91 19.81
C SER A 467 -27.48 -37.58 21.11
N MET A 468 -26.66 -36.88 21.92
CA MET A 468 -26.77 -36.98 23.38
C MET A 468 -26.33 -35.70 24.12
N LYS A 469 -27.03 -35.39 25.22
CA LYS A 469 -26.86 -34.20 26.07
C LYS A 469 -25.88 -34.48 27.21
N VAL A 470 -25.06 -33.49 27.63
CA VAL A 470 -24.68 -33.26 29.05
C VAL A 470 -24.48 -31.75 29.29
N LEU A 471 -24.81 -31.29 30.49
CA LEU A 471 -24.69 -29.89 30.99
C LEU A 471 -23.27 -29.57 31.53
N PRO A 472 -22.91 -28.28 31.71
CA PRO A 472 -21.63 -27.86 32.29
C PRO A 472 -21.65 -27.74 33.82
N PRO A 473 -20.48 -27.75 34.49
CA PRO A 473 -20.30 -27.19 35.82
C PRO A 473 -19.38 -25.96 35.86
N SER A 474 -19.68 -25.08 36.80
CA SER A 474 -19.01 -23.80 37.08
C SER A 474 -17.85 -23.89 38.07
N LEU A 475 -16.97 -22.87 38.06
CA LEU A 475 -16.21 -22.28 39.19
C LEU A 475 -15.94 -23.12 40.45
N GLN A 476 -14.66 -23.16 40.87
CA GLN A 476 -14.28 -22.63 42.19
C GLN A 476 -12.78 -22.26 42.28
N LYS A 477 -12.40 -21.68 43.43
CA LYS A 477 -11.27 -20.76 43.67
C LYS A 477 -10.24 -21.40 44.64
N GLU A 478 -9.20 -20.64 44.98
CA GLU A 478 -8.20 -20.84 46.06
C GLU A 478 -6.94 -21.67 45.72
N SER A 479 -5.77 -21.47 46.37
CA SER A 479 -5.11 -20.28 46.97
C SER A 479 -3.69 -20.66 47.49
N VAL A 480 -2.82 -19.67 47.82
CA VAL A 480 -1.59 -19.77 48.68
C VAL A 480 -0.37 -20.53 48.07
N VAL A 481 0.92 -20.23 48.33
CA VAL A 481 1.83 -19.04 48.40
C VAL A 481 3.26 -19.57 48.75
N HIS A 482 4.32 -18.74 48.65
CA HIS A 482 5.76 -18.98 48.98
C HIS A 482 6.60 -19.75 47.93
N ASP A 483 7.87 -19.42 47.66
CA ASP A 483 8.75 -18.35 48.20
C ASP A 483 9.88 -17.93 47.23
N SER A 484 10.28 -16.64 47.28
CA SER A 484 11.64 -16.02 47.33
C SER A 484 12.86 -16.67 46.59
N ILE A 485 13.88 -15.99 46.04
CA ILE A 485 14.69 -14.82 46.49
C ILE A 485 15.38 -14.08 45.29
N GLU A 486 15.49 -12.75 45.39
CA GLU A 486 16.53 -11.73 44.99
C GLU A 486 17.78 -12.14 44.13
N SER A 487 18.56 -11.27 43.45
CA SER A 487 19.08 -9.90 43.78
C SER A 487 19.84 -9.21 42.60
N PHE A 488 20.29 -7.96 42.83
CA PHE A 488 21.14 -7.00 42.05
C PHE A 488 20.41 -5.94 41.19
N VAL A 489 20.18 -4.66 41.58
CA VAL A 489 21.05 -3.58 42.17
C VAL A 489 22.14 -3.15 41.17
N THR A 490 22.31 -1.90 40.69
CA THR A 490 22.02 -0.50 41.13
C THR A 490 21.60 0.32 39.85
N SER A 491 21.31 1.64 39.77
CA SER A 491 21.51 2.81 40.65
C SER A 491 20.52 3.98 40.38
N MET A 492 20.84 5.16 40.95
CA MET A 492 20.11 6.44 41.03
C MET A 492 20.65 7.49 40.00
N GLN A 493 20.16 8.73 39.84
CA GLN A 493 19.26 9.59 40.65
C GLN A 493 18.72 10.78 39.81
N SER A 494 17.51 11.29 40.13
CA SER A 494 17.24 12.72 40.44
C SER A 494 15.79 12.89 40.93
N GLU A 495 15.61 13.65 42.01
CA GLU A 495 14.32 14.12 42.54
C GLU A 495 13.66 15.18 41.59
N GLU A 496 12.39 15.60 41.71
CA GLU A 496 11.64 15.99 42.93
C GLU A 496 10.10 16.13 42.66
N VAL A 497 9.29 16.02 43.72
CA VAL A 497 7.85 16.39 43.89
C VAL A 497 6.76 15.72 43.01
N GLU A 498 5.96 14.83 43.61
CA GLU A 498 4.52 15.05 43.92
C GLU A 498 3.99 13.91 44.83
N GLU A 499 3.48 14.27 46.01
CA GLU A 499 2.73 13.38 46.93
C GLU A 499 1.23 13.70 46.85
N GLU A 500 0.39 12.83 47.44
CA GLU A 500 -1.08 12.95 47.60
C GLU A 500 -1.99 12.62 46.39
N GLU A 501 -2.17 11.32 46.08
CA GLU A 501 -3.47 10.81 45.60
C GLU A 501 -3.63 9.28 45.82
N ASN A 502 -3.88 8.85 47.07
CA ASN A 502 -4.16 7.42 47.36
C ASN A 502 -4.95 7.13 48.67
N ILE A 503 -5.61 8.14 49.26
CA ILE A 503 -6.29 8.01 50.56
C ILE A 503 -7.83 7.93 50.44
N LEU A 504 -8.41 8.23 49.26
CA LEU A 504 -9.87 8.45 49.14
C LEU A 504 -10.71 7.26 48.65
N GLU A 505 -10.16 6.26 47.95
CA GLU A 505 -10.98 5.15 47.42
C GLU A 505 -11.55 4.23 48.53
N GLY A 506 -10.77 3.94 49.57
CA GLY A 506 -11.18 3.02 50.64
C GLY A 506 -12.31 3.53 51.55
N ASP A 507 -12.56 4.84 51.59
CA ASP A 507 -13.59 5.45 52.43
C ASP A 507 -14.94 5.57 51.70
N ILE A 508 -14.92 5.74 50.37
CA ILE A 508 -16.13 5.81 49.55
C ILE A 508 -16.83 4.44 49.51
N GLU A 509 -16.10 3.34 49.33
CA GLU A 509 -16.68 1.99 49.31
C GLU A 509 -17.32 1.64 50.67
N LYS A 510 -16.68 2.02 51.77
CA LYS A 510 -17.22 1.90 53.14
C LYS A 510 -18.51 2.71 53.35
N GLN A 511 -18.57 3.94 52.85
CA GLN A 511 -19.79 4.76 52.91
C GLN A 511 -20.91 4.16 52.05
N LEU A 512 -20.58 3.56 50.90
CA LEU A 512 -21.55 2.88 50.04
C LEU A 512 -22.14 1.62 50.71
N GLU A 513 -21.31 0.80 51.37
CA GLU A 513 -21.76 -0.35 52.14
C GLU A 513 -22.62 0.05 53.35
N ALA A 514 -22.21 1.09 54.09
CA ALA A 514 -22.98 1.61 55.21
C ALA A 514 -24.37 2.13 54.76
N SER A 515 -24.42 2.91 53.67
CA SER A 515 -25.66 3.42 53.08
C SER A 515 -26.57 2.29 52.60
N LYS A 516 -26.00 1.26 51.95
CA LYS A 516 -26.73 0.04 51.53
C LYS A 516 -27.32 -0.72 52.72
N PHE A 517 -26.58 -0.86 53.82
CA PHE A 517 -27.05 -1.50 55.05
C PHE A 517 -28.17 -0.69 55.73
N GLU A 518 -28.05 0.64 55.76
CA GLU A 518 -29.06 1.53 56.33
C GLU A 518 -30.35 1.55 55.50
N LEU A 519 -30.24 1.54 54.16
CA LEU A 519 -31.37 1.39 53.25
C LEU A 519 -32.09 0.04 53.47
N GLN A 520 -31.34 -1.07 53.58
CA GLN A 520 -31.91 -2.39 53.84
C GLN A 520 -32.59 -2.47 55.21
N LYS A 521 -32.04 -1.80 56.23
CA LYS A 521 -32.62 -1.66 57.57
C LYS A 521 -33.89 -0.82 57.58
N SER A 522 -33.96 0.25 56.78
CA SER A 522 -35.19 1.05 56.60
C SER A 522 -36.28 0.22 55.91
N LEU A 523 -35.94 -0.46 54.80
CA LEU A 523 -36.87 -1.30 54.06
C LEU A 523 -37.46 -2.42 54.94
N MET A 524 -36.63 -3.04 55.79
CA MET A 524 -37.07 -4.04 56.76
C MET A 524 -37.99 -3.45 57.86
N LYS A 525 -37.74 -2.21 58.29
CA LYS A 525 -38.57 -1.50 59.27
C LYS A 525 -39.94 -1.14 58.69
N ASP A 526 -39.99 -0.66 57.45
CA ASP A 526 -41.23 -0.33 56.75
C ASP A 526 -42.06 -1.59 56.44
N LEU A 527 -41.39 -2.69 56.09
CA LEU A 527 -42.04 -4.01 55.93
C LEU A 527 -42.69 -4.48 57.24
N MET A 528 -42.01 -4.31 58.39
CA MET A 528 -42.59 -4.62 59.70
C MET A 528 -43.74 -3.69 60.09
N LEU A 529 -43.69 -2.40 59.76
CA LEU A 529 -44.83 -1.48 59.98
C LEU A 529 -46.05 -1.88 59.14
N SER A 530 -45.85 -2.32 57.89
CA SER A 530 -46.94 -2.75 57.00
C SER A 530 -47.62 -4.07 57.42
N GLN A 531 -46.99 -4.86 58.29
CA GLN A 531 -47.49 -6.16 58.76
C GLN A 531 -48.17 -6.11 60.15
N VAL A 532 -48.34 -4.94 60.77
CA VAL A 532 -49.09 -4.83 62.03
C VAL A 532 -50.61 -4.84 61.75
N PRO A 533 -51.38 -5.85 62.22
CA PRO A 533 -52.82 -5.84 62.06
C PRO A 533 -53.48 -4.80 63.00
N ILE A 534 -54.33 -3.93 62.43
CA ILE A 534 -55.14 -2.99 63.20
C ILE A 534 -56.23 -3.76 63.96
N VAL A 535 -55.96 -4.11 65.22
CA VAL A 535 -56.95 -4.68 66.15
C VAL A 535 -56.80 -4.03 67.53
N GLN A 536 -57.26 -2.79 67.69
CA GLN A 536 -57.56 -2.26 69.03
C GLN A 536 -58.61 -1.14 69.10
N SER A 537 -59.79 -1.39 68.52
CA SER A 537 -61.03 -0.79 69.02
C SER A 537 -62.21 -1.72 68.74
N HIS A 538 -62.81 -2.24 69.82
CA HIS A 538 -64.18 -2.79 69.98
C HIS A 538 -64.17 -3.99 70.94
N MET A 539 -64.46 -3.70 72.21
CA MET A 539 -65.07 -4.69 73.10
C MET A 539 -66.54 -4.33 73.31
N SER A 540 -67.41 -5.30 73.04
CA SER A 540 -68.59 -5.70 73.85
C SER A 540 -69.91 -5.80 73.07
N ILE A 541 -70.68 -6.84 73.42
CA ILE A 541 -72.09 -7.14 73.13
C ILE A 541 -72.33 -7.65 71.69
N ASP A 542 -72.44 -8.97 71.45
CA ASP A 542 -73.64 -9.85 71.60
C ASP A 542 -74.84 -9.46 70.70
N MET A 543 -75.65 -10.34 70.11
CA MET A 543 -75.68 -11.82 70.04
C MET A 543 -76.64 -12.21 68.88
N GLN A 544 -76.46 -13.39 68.27
CA GLN A 544 -77.47 -14.11 67.44
C GLN A 544 -77.89 -13.43 66.11
N SER A 545 -78.23 -14.13 65.03
CA SER A 545 -78.23 -15.58 64.75
C SER A 545 -78.24 -15.85 63.23
N LYS A 546 -77.78 -17.07 62.86
CA LYS A 546 -78.21 -17.93 61.73
C LYS A 546 -79.19 -17.29 60.71
N SER A 547 -78.99 -17.45 59.39
CA SER A 547 -79.03 -18.78 58.78
C SER A 547 -78.58 -18.86 57.31
N GLN A 548 -77.86 -19.96 57.01
CA GLN A 548 -78.07 -20.87 55.87
C GLN A 548 -77.65 -20.40 54.43
N ILE A 549 -76.74 -21.12 53.73
CA ILE A 549 -76.89 -22.44 53.04
C ILE A 549 -77.73 -22.27 51.75
N LYS A 550 -77.31 -22.62 50.52
CA LYS A 550 -76.27 -23.59 50.06
C LYS A 550 -75.94 -23.45 48.54
N HIS A 551 -74.77 -23.99 48.13
CA HIS A 551 -74.49 -24.69 46.85
C HIS A 551 -74.51 -23.93 45.49
N LYS A 552 -73.43 -24.01 44.67
CA LYS A 552 -73.01 -25.08 43.71
C LYS A 552 -73.98 -25.21 42.52
N LEU A 553 -73.57 -25.38 41.25
CA LEU A 553 -72.27 -25.76 40.67
C LEU A 553 -72.14 -25.20 39.23
N ALA A 554 -70.91 -25.25 38.72
CA ALA A 554 -70.48 -25.05 37.34
C ALA A 554 -71.16 -25.95 36.28
N ALA A 555 -71.18 -25.48 35.03
CA ALA A 555 -70.80 -26.27 33.84
C ALA A 555 -70.64 -25.41 32.57
N ASP A 556 -69.62 -25.76 31.79
CA ASP A 556 -69.47 -25.74 30.32
C ASP A 556 -69.59 -24.48 29.45
N ALA A 557 -68.65 -24.44 28.50
CA ALA A 557 -68.62 -23.56 27.34
C ALA A 557 -68.94 -24.37 26.07
N VAL A 558 -69.38 -23.70 25.01
CA VAL A 558 -68.74 -23.71 23.66
C VAL A 558 -69.66 -23.04 22.62
N LYS A 559 -69.09 -22.04 21.92
CA LYS A 559 -69.33 -21.53 20.56
C LYS A 559 -70.67 -21.78 19.84
N GLY A 560 -71.16 -20.73 19.16
CA GLY A 560 -71.45 -20.87 17.72
C GLY A 560 -72.48 -19.90 17.08
N SER A 561 -71.96 -18.90 16.37
CA SER A 561 -72.52 -18.27 15.13
C SER A 561 -73.96 -17.71 15.07
N ASP A 562 -73.99 -16.42 14.73
CA ASP A 562 -74.81 -15.74 13.70
C ASP A 562 -76.34 -15.63 13.82
N GLY A 563 -76.81 -14.38 13.63
CA GLY A 563 -77.73 -14.16 12.50
C GLY A 563 -79.02 -13.37 12.71
N LYS A 564 -78.89 -12.04 12.88
CA LYS A 564 -79.82 -11.00 12.39
C LYS A 564 -81.27 -10.85 12.91
N ASP A 565 -81.55 -9.58 13.21
CA ASP A 565 -82.73 -8.78 12.87
C ASP A 565 -84.14 -9.32 13.24
N ILE A 566 -84.84 -8.62 14.15
CA ILE A 566 -86.21 -8.10 13.90
C ILE A 566 -86.55 -6.95 14.87
N GLU A 567 -87.08 -5.93 14.22
CA GLU A 567 -87.63 -4.64 14.58
C GLU A 567 -88.85 -4.62 15.55
N ILE A 568 -89.23 -3.39 15.96
CA ILE A 568 -90.60 -2.85 16.18
C ILE A 568 -91.21 -2.70 17.62
N GLU A 569 -91.58 -1.43 17.87
CA GLU A 569 -92.64 -0.82 18.73
C GLU A 569 -92.59 -0.75 20.28
N GLU A 570 -92.42 0.49 20.76
CA GLU A 570 -93.13 1.05 21.93
C GLU A 570 -94.40 1.81 21.49
N PRO A 571 -95.47 1.84 22.31
CA PRO A 571 -96.58 2.77 22.12
C PRO A 571 -96.88 3.74 23.29
N VAL A 572 -96.87 5.05 22.96
CA VAL A 572 -98.02 5.99 23.13
C VAL A 572 -98.29 6.69 24.49
N LYS A 573 -97.98 8.01 24.51
CA LYS A 573 -98.70 9.22 25.04
C LYS A 573 -98.96 9.44 26.56
N GLU A 574 -98.56 10.64 27.02
CA GLU A 574 -99.44 11.80 27.33
C GLU A 574 -98.61 13.12 27.26
N LYS A 575 -98.92 14.05 26.36
CA LYS A 575 -99.73 15.28 26.55
C LYS A 575 -99.24 16.27 27.64
N ILE A 576 -98.82 17.47 27.19
CA ILE A 576 -99.29 18.79 27.66
C ILE A 576 -99.02 19.81 26.52
N GLU A 577 -100.03 20.62 26.18
CA GLU A 577 -99.94 21.77 25.28
C GLU A 577 -99.75 23.04 26.12
N VAL A 578 -98.91 24.00 25.67
CA VAL A 578 -99.20 25.46 25.72
C VAL A 578 -98.49 26.14 24.54
N ASP A 579 -99.18 27.11 23.92
CA ASP A 579 -98.86 27.79 22.67
C ASP A 579 -97.69 28.81 22.68
N ASN A 580 -97.05 28.96 21.51
CA ASN A 580 -96.60 30.18 20.77
C ASN A 580 -95.96 31.37 21.56
N VAL A 581 -94.88 32.02 21.10
CA VAL A 581 -94.79 32.83 19.85
C VAL A 581 -93.32 33.16 19.49
N ASP A 582 -92.93 32.77 18.27
CA ASP A 582 -92.19 33.49 17.20
C ASP A 582 -90.81 34.21 17.40
N GLY A 583 -90.02 34.20 16.31
CA GLY A 583 -88.77 34.96 16.06
C GLY A 583 -87.48 34.34 16.62
N GLY A 584 -86.53 33.76 15.86
CA GLY A 584 -86.12 34.01 14.46
C GLY A 584 -84.91 34.95 14.44
N LEU A 585 -83.76 34.68 13.80
CA LEU A 585 -83.40 33.73 12.74
C LEU A 585 -81.95 33.23 12.87
N VAL A 586 -81.58 32.23 12.06
CA VAL A 586 -80.38 31.39 12.19
C VAL A 586 -79.57 31.35 10.88
N SER A 587 -78.24 31.26 11.04
CA SER A 587 -77.14 30.81 10.13
C SER A 587 -77.25 30.79 8.60
N ASP A 588 -76.14 31.17 7.96
CA ASP A 588 -75.37 30.44 6.93
C ASP A 588 -76.08 29.71 5.76
N GLU A 589 -75.70 30.02 4.51
CA GLU A 589 -74.88 29.15 3.63
C GLU A 589 -74.63 29.79 2.24
N ASP A 590 -73.53 29.37 1.59
CA ASP A 590 -73.21 29.41 0.13
C ASP A 590 -73.24 30.76 -0.65
N GLY A 591 -72.58 30.94 -1.80
CA GLY A 591 -71.71 30.06 -2.59
C GLY A 591 -71.10 30.82 -3.81
N TYR A 592 -70.07 30.21 -4.44
CA TYR A 592 -69.15 30.76 -5.46
C TYR A 592 -69.67 31.58 -6.68
N LYS A 593 -68.86 32.62 -7.05
CA LYS A 593 -68.62 33.25 -8.39
C LYS A 593 -69.77 34.10 -8.98
N GLN A 594 -69.54 35.25 -9.64
CA GLN A 594 -68.78 35.39 -10.91
C GLN A 594 -68.58 36.89 -11.35
N ASP A 595 -67.50 37.15 -12.09
CA ASP A 595 -67.14 38.25 -13.05
C ASP A 595 -67.23 39.77 -12.74
N ASP A 596 -66.12 40.44 -13.09
CA ASP A 596 -65.93 41.73 -13.80
C ASP A 596 -66.77 42.98 -13.48
N ASN A 597 -66.11 44.09 -13.07
CA ASN A 597 -65.63 45.11 -14.03
C ASN A 597 -64.88 46.30 -13.39
N ASP A 598 -63.88 46.76 -14.15
CA ASP A 598 -63.48 48.16 -14.41
C ASP A 598 -62.89 49.15 -13.37
N ASP A 599 -61.87 49.82 -13.91
CA ASP A 599 -61.62 51.27 -13.88
C ASP A 599 -60.62 51.90 -12.87
N LYS A 600 -59.39 52.05 -13.42
CA LYS A 600 -58.69 53.32 -13.71
C LYS A 600 -57.52 53.76 -12.83
N ASP A 601 -56.41 53.97 -13.54
CA ASP A 601 -55.56 55.17 -13.61
C ASP A 601 -55.14 55.85 -12.27
N ASN A 602 -53.87 56.16 -12.03
CA ASN A 602 -53.02 56.85 -13.00
C ASN A 602 -51.50 56.75 -12.71
N ASP A 603 -50.80 56.96 -13.82
CA ASP A 603 -49.40 56.85 -14.19
C ASP A 603 -48.41 57.88 -13.56
N HIS A 604 -47.13 57.72 -13.93
CA HIS A 604 -46.05 58.73 -14.07
C HIS A 604 -45.26 59.19 -12.81
N THR A 605 -43.96 58.86 -12.67
CA THR A 605 -42.72 59.44 -13.27
C THR A 605 -42.22 60.72 -12.53
N ASP A 606 -40.97 61.20 -12.57
CA ASP A 606 -39.70 60.77 -13.22
C ASP A 606 -38.47 61.39 -12.49
N ASP A 607 -37.30 60.77 -12.69
CA ASP A 607 -35.94 61.33 -12.90
C ASP A 607 -35.09 62.25 -11.95
N VAL A 608 -33.76 62.03 -12.11
CA VAL A 608 -32.60 62.97 -12.08
C VAL A 608 -32.05 63.55 -10.75
N ASN A 609 -31.05 62.85 -10.17
CA ASN A 609 -29.59 63.08 -10.28
C ASN A 609 -28.93 64.50 -10.14
N VAL A 610 -27.66 64.52 -9.71
CA VAL A 610 -26.55 65.53 -9.91
C VAL A 610 -26.05 66.40 -8.72
N ASP A 611 -24.71 66.41 -8.55
CA ASP A 611 -23.75 67.32 -7.83
C ASP A 611 -23.95 67.68 -6.32
N GLY A 612 -22.93 67.89 -5.47
CA GLY A 612 -21.49 68.07 -5.67
C GLY A 612 -20.95 69.26 -4.83
N ILE A 613 -19.92 69.00 -3.99
CA ILE A 613 -18.83 69.93 -3.57
C ILE A 613 -19.03 70.93 -2.38
N ASP A 614 -17.93 71.04 -1.60
CA ASP A 614 -17.44 72.08 -0.65
C ASP A 614 -17.71 72.05 0.88
N GLY A 615 -16.63 72.32 1.66
CA GLY A 615 -16.66 72.70 3.08
C GLY A 615 -15.44 72.30 3.96
N GLU A 616 -14.38 73.11 4.02
CA GLU A 616 -13.22 72.93 4.94
C GLU A 616 -13.48 73.40 6.40
N GLY A 617 -12.68 72.93 7.38
CA GLY A 617 -12.70 73.44 8.77
C GLY A 617 -11.54 72.97 9.67
N ILE A 618 -10.66 73.89 10.09
CA ILE A 618 -9.34 73.62 10.74
C ILE A 618 -9.38 73.76 12.27
N SER A 619 -8.70 72.86 13.04
CA SER A 619 -7.81 73.26 14.19
C SER A 619 -7.05 72.16 14.97
N ARG A 620 -5.71 72.27 14.91
CA ARG A 620 -4.72 72.35 16.03
C ARG A 620 -4.33 71.16 16.95
N ASN A 621 -3.02 70.84 16.83
CA ASN A 621 -1.95 70.86 17.86
C ASN A 621 -1.33 69.56 18.44
N SER A 622 0.01 69.67 18.62
CA SER A 622 1.05 68.81 19.24
C SER A 622 1.68 67.75 18.31
N SER A 623 2.97 67.75 17.93
CA SER A 623 4.30 68.13 18.49
C SER A 623 5.10 66.98 19.11
N ASP A 624 5.96 66.33 18.31
CA ASP A 624 7.35 65.94 18.61
C ASP A 624 7.94 65.24 17.36
N ILE A 625 8.97 65.77 16.69
CA ILE A 625 10.42 65.66 16.95
C ILE A 625 10.96 64.22 16.79
N GLY A 626 11.72 64.00 15.70
CA GLY A 626 12.45 62.76 15.42
C GLY A 626 13.06 62.73 14.01
N SER A 627 14.32 63.15 13.86
CA SER A 627 15.01 63.36 12.58
C SER A 627 16.15 62.36 12.30
N GLY A 628 16.34 61.99 11.03
CA GLY A 628 17.46 61.17 10.52
C GLY A 628 16.97 60.17 9.45
N SER A 629 17.08 60.35 8.13
CA SER A 629 18.12 60.90 7.23
C SER A 629 19.20 59.87 6.80
N SER A 630 19.49 59.86 5.48
CA SER A 630 20.53 59.12 4.75
C SER A 630 20.27 57.62 4.53
N LYS A 631 20.00 57.16 3.29
CA LYS A 631 20.84 57.02 2.06
C LYS A 631 21.57 55.66 2.04
N GLU A 632 21.41 54.76 1.05
CA GLU A 632 21.63 54.83 -0.42
C GLU A 632 22.97 54.16 -0.78
N GLN A 633 22.97 53.28 -1.82
CA GLN A 633 24.11 52.48 -2.34
C GLN A 633 24.63 51.34 -1.41
N GLY A 634 25.04 50.16 -1.92
CA GLY A 634 24.94 49.62 -3.28
C GLY A 634 25.97 48.52 -3.55
N ASP A 635 25.53 47.37 -4.07
CA ASP A 635 26.20 46.46 -5.04
C ASP A 635 25.22 45.33 -5.44
#